data_AF-A0A932D8P0-F1
#
_entry.id   AF-A0A932D8P0-F1
#
_cell.length_a   1.000
_cell.length_b   1.000
_cell.length_c   1.000
_cell.angle_alpha   90.00
_cell.angle_beta   90.00
_cell.angle_gamma   90.00
#
_symmetry.space_group_name_H-M   'P 1'
#
loop_
_entity.id
_entity.type
_entity.pdbx_description
1 polymer ?
#
loop_
_entity_poly.entity_id
_entity_poly.type
_entity_poly.pdbx_seq_one_letter_code
_entity_poly.pdbx_strand_id
1 'polypeptide(L)'
;MSNNGNGNGNGSRWFRVLDEPRDWEDFYRKRWTYDRSVRTSHGVNCSMACSWEVFVKDGIICWELQKTDYPQIDPDIPNVEPRGCQRGVTASWYPYSPLRPKYPYIRRVLWDFYQEERKKGKDAVEAWGSIVENEQRSKQYKSARGKAGWKRVTWDEAVELVAGAQIYTIKKYGPDHIANFAPIPAMSLLSFISGHRYNNLLGGIYCSYYEWYHDLPHVSSSMFGDQTENCESSDWYHGTYWIVAGSNLNMTRTADCHFLPEAKYRGSKIVVVSPNYSDVAKYSDLWVPVVPGSDGAYFMACIHVILKEFYADRETPYFTDYVKRFTNLPFLVVLDPDGKKHQMGRFLRASDLADYAQEENADWKLIMTDGGGKLHVPTGSIGFRWEKEPTGNWNLQLKNAVTKEDFDPLLTLLGKDQQKAMVSFSDFTDTFSIYMGRTKGKGQKAKEILREVPARKVTTKDGKELLVTTAF
;
A
#
# COMPACT_ATOMS: atom_id res chain seq x y z
N MET A 1 70.64 46.73 -22.07
CA MET A 1 70.16 46.70 -20.67
C MET A 1 68.71 47.14 -20.75
N SER A 2 67.66 46.42 -20.40
CA SER A 2 67.31 45.20 -19.67
C SER A 2 65.82 45.01 -20.03
N ASN A 3 65.21 43.87 -20.30
CA ASN A 3 65.08 42.71 -19.43
C ASN A 3 64.22 41.69 -20.23
N ASN A 4 64.83 40.84 -21.07
CA ASN A 4 64.12 39.68 -21.65
C ASN A 4 64.24 38.54 -20.64
N GLY A 5 63.54 38.69 -19.51
CA GLY A 5 63.47 37.70 -18.44
C GLY A 5 62.24 36.82 -18.60
N ASN A 6 62.49 35.51 -18.66
CA ASN A 6 61.71 34.39 -18.11
C ASN A 6 60.19 34.42 -18.27
N GLY A 7 59.55 33.48 -18.96
CA GLY A 7 59.70 32.04 -18.71
C GLY A 7 58.50 31.53 -17.91
N ASN A 8 57.60 30.81 -18.58
CA ASN A 8 56.65 29.79 -18.09
C ASN A 8 55.62 29.56 -19.21
N GLY A 9 55.51 28.45 -19.94
CA GLY A 9 56.07 27.11 -19.80
C GLY A 9 55.01 26.12 -20.30
N ASN A 10 55.17 25.59 -21.52
CA ASN A 10 54.80 24.19 -21.80
C ASN A 10 55.47 23.74 -23.12
N GLY A 11 56.73 23.29 -23.01
CA GLY A 11 57.52 22.72 -24.09
C GLY A 11 57.08 21.30 -24.50
N SER A 12 55.79 21.00 -24.42
CA SER A 12 55.22 19.75 -24.93
C SER A 12 54.92 19.91 -26.41
N ARG A 13 55.39 18.97 -27.24
CA ARG A 13 54.96 18.89 -28.66
C ARG A 13 53.49 18.46 -28.81
N TRP A 14 52.86 17.99 -27.74
CA TRP A 14 51.53 17.37 -27.75
C TRP A 14 50.43 18.27 -27.21
N PHE A 15 50.75 19.25 -26.36
CA PHE A 15 49.78 20.18 -25.82
C PHE A 15 50.38 21.56 -25.63
N ARG A 16 49.56 22.57 -25.91
CA ARG A 16 49.87 23.97 -25.71
C ARG A 16 48.75 24.60 -24.91
N VAL A 17 49.11 25.39 -23.90
CA VAL A 17 48.15 26.24 -23.19
C VAL A 17 48.00 27.51 -24.01
N LEU A 18 46.76 27.82 -24.40
CA LEU A 18 46.42 28.98 -25.21
C LEU A 18 45.73 30.02 -24.33
N ASP A 19 46.09 31.29 -24.51
CA ASP A 19 45.45 32.45 -23.89
C ASP A 19 44.60 33.16 -24.94
N GLU A 20 43.60 32.43 -25.45
CA GLU A 20 42.67 32.92 -26.48
C GLU A 20 41.31 33.30 -25.85
N PRO A 21 40.61 34.32 -26.38
CA PRO A 21 39.28 34.68 -25.91
C PRO A 21 38.29 33.53 -26.00
N ARG A 22 37.54 33.28 -24.92
CA ARG A 22 36.52 32.21 -24.81
C ARG A 22 35.10 32.76 -24.68
N ASP A 23 34.84 33.91 -25.29
CA ASP A 23 33.56 34.64 -25.16
C ASP A 23 32.36 33.85 -25.69
N TRP A 24 32.57 32.92 -26.64
CA TRP A 24 31.52 32.04 -27.16
C TRP A 24 30.86 31.18 -26.07
N GLU A 25 31.55 30.93 -24.96
CA GLU A 25 31.02 30.17 -23.83
C GLU A 25 29.86 30.88 -23.13
N ASP A 26 29.75 32.20 -23.29
CA ASP A 26 28.62 32.99 -22.79
C ASP A 26 27.28 32.54 -23.38
N PHE A 27 27.29 31.93 -24.56
CA PHE A 27 26.09 31.32 -25.13
C PHE A 27 25.48 30.28 -24.16
N TYR A 28 26.30 29.37 -23.64
CA TYR A 28 25.87 28.34 -22.70
C TYR A 28 25.61 28.91 -21.30
N ARG A 29 26.44 29.86 -20.84
CA ARG A 29 26.20 30.55 -19.56
C ARG A 29 24.83 31.23 -19.55
N LYS A 30 24.51 31.98 -20.61
CA LYS A 30 23.21 32.66 -20.78
C LYS A 30 22.05 31.68 -20.94
N ARG A 31 22.26 30.48 -21.48
CA ARG A 31 21.22 29.44 -21.49
C ARG A 31 20.87 28.97 -20.06
N TRP A 32 21.88 28.81 -19.20
CA TRP A 32 21.71 28.31 -17.84
C TRP A 32 21.13 29.33 -16.86
N THR A 33 21.33 30.63 -17.10
CA THR A 33 20.74 31.66 -16.23
C THR A 33 19.21 31.64 -16.28
N TYR A 34 18.59 32.02 -15.17
CA TYR A 34 17.14 32.05 -14.99
C TYR A 34 16.76 33.27 -14.13
N ASP A 35 15.50 33.68 -14.22
CA ASP A 35 14.99 34.88 -13.52
C ASP A 35 14.73 34.59 -12.05
N ARG A 36 14.15 33.41 -11.79
CA ARG A 36 13.85 32.90 -10.45
C ARG A 36 13.68 31.40 -10.46
N SER A 37 13.70 30.81 -9.28
CA SER A 37 13.43 29.41 -9.07
C SER A 37 12.36 29.23 -7.98
N VAL A 38 11.58 28.16 -8.05
CA VAL A 38 10.44 27.92 -7.16
C VAL A 38 10.42 26.46 -6.74
N ARG A 39 10.31 26.21 -5.43
CA ARG A 39 10.14 24.87 -4.89
C ARG A 39 8.74 24.35 -5.21
N THR A 40 8.67 23.12 -5.70
CA THR A 40 7.41 22.39 -5.90
C THR A 40 7.61 20.89 -5.73
N SER A 41 6.56 20.12 -5.98
CA SER A 41 6.58 18.66 -6.08
C SER A 41 5.59 18.18 -7.14
N HIS A 42 5.50 16.86 -7.34
CA HIS A 42 4.64 16.22 -8.32
C HIS A 42 3.46 15.53 -7.66
N GLY A 43 2.25 16.06 -7.88
CA GLY A 43 0.99 15.47 -7.43
C GLY A 43 0.56 14.25 -8.26
N VAL A 44 1.39 13.20 -8.25
CA VAL A 44 1.17 11.95 -8.99
C VAL A 44 1.38 10.75 -8.06
N ASN A 45 0.59 9.70 -8.23
CA ASN A 45 0.66 8.48 -7.41
C ASN A 45 1.93 7.67 -7.72
N CYS A 46 3.05 8.08 -7.12
CA CYS A 46 4.36 7.47 -7.34
C CYS A 46 5.09 7.10 -6.06
N SER A 47 4.51 7.34 -4.88
CA SER A 47 5.05 7.12 -3.51
C SER A 47 6.30 7.94 -3.11
N MET A 48 7.02 8.54 -4.06
CA MET A 48 8.35 9.10 -3.79
C MET A 48 8.35 10.53 -3.21
N ALA A 49 7.29 11.32 -3.42
CA ALA A 49 7.12 12.67 -2.85
C ALA A 49 8.34 13.61 -3.00
N CYS A 50 9.05 13.56 -4.13
CA CYS A 50 10.28 14.31 -4.34
C CYS A 50 10.03 15.83 -4.39
N SER A 51 10.86 16.62 -3.72
CA SER A 51 10.95 18.07 -3.88
C SER A 51 11.81 18.42 -5.09
N TRP A 52 11.31 19.36 -5.89
CA TRP A 52 11.95 19.88 -7.10
C TRP A 52 12.08 21.38 -7.00
N GLU A 53 13.11 21.91 -7.66
CA GLU A 53 13.25 23.32 -7.97
C GLU A 53 12.91 23.53 -9.45
N VAL A 54 11.88 24.32 -9.71
CA VAL A 54 11.47 24.71 -11.05
C VAL A 54 12.08 26.06 -11.40
N PHE A 55 12.73 26.15 -12.56
CA PHE A 55 13.42 27.34 -13.05
C PHE A 55 12.55 28.09 -14.06
N VAL A 56 12.37 29.39 -13.81
CA VAL A 56 11.62 30.30 -14.68
C VAL A 56 12.60 31.24 -15.36
N LYS A 57 12.52 31.34 -16.68
CA LYS A 57 13.31 32.26 -17.49
C LYS A 57 12.39 32.92 -18.52
N ASP A 58 12.52 34.23 -18.71
CA ASP A 58 11.67 35.03 -19.59
C ASP A 58 10.17 34.84 -19.28
N GLY A 59 9.84 34.69 -17.99
CA GLY A 59 8.47 34.49 -17.50
C GLY A 59 7.86 33.11 -17.80
N ILE A 60 8.61 32.15 -18.36
CA ILE A 60 8.14 30.78 -18.65
C ILE A 60 8.92 29.72 -17.85
N ILE A 61 8.22 28.64 -17.49
CA ILE A 61 8.86 27.45 -16.91
C ILE A 61 9.75 26.82 -17.97
N CYS A 62 11.03 26.64 -17.68
CA CYS A 62 11.98 26.10 -18.65
C CYS A 62 12.41 24.67 -18.34
N TRP A 63 12.87 24.41 -17.11
CA TRP A 63 13.27 23.08 -16.66
C TRP A 63 13.13 23.00 -15.14
N GLU A 64 13.42 21.83 -14.60
CA GLU A 64 13.41 21.55 -13.17
C GLU A 64 14.58 20.63 -12.81
N LEU A 65 15.06 20.78 -11.58
CA LEU A 65 16.08 19.91 -11.01
C LEU A 65 15.65 19.51 -9.60
N GLN A 66 16.13 18.37 -9.14
CA GLN A 66 15.83 17.95 -7.78
C GLN A 66 16.36 18.95 -6.75
N LYS A 67 15.62 19.09 -5.64
CA LYS A 67 16.16 19.69 -4.43
C LYS A 67 17.00 18.67 -3.67
N THR A 68 18.03 19.15 -2.99
CA THR A 68 18.95 18.32 -2.21
C THR A 68 19.02 18.70 -0.74
N ASP A 69 18.20 19.66 -0.31
CA ASP A 69 18.19 20.21 1.05
C ASP A 69 17.17 19.52 1.95
N TYR A 70 16.97 18.21 1.77
CA TYR A 70 16.22 17.42 2.73
C TYR A 70 16.98 17.39 4.06
N PRO A 71 16.28 17.43 5.21
CA PRO A 71 16.94 17.27 6.50
C PRO A 71 17.68 15.94 6.57
N GLN A 72 18.92 15.96 7.07
CA GLN A 72 19.61 14.74 7.46
C GLN A 72 18.95 14.20 8.74
N ILE A 73 18.48 12.96 8.69
CA ILE A 73 17.77 12.31 9.81
C ILE A 73 18.78 11.64 10.75
N ASP A 74 19.74 10.90 10.18
CA ASP A 74 20.78 10.17 10.90
C ASP A 74 22.11 10.27 10.11
N PRO A 75 23.24 10.64 10.75
CA PRO A 75 24.53 10.71 10.08
C PRO A 75 25.09 9.37 9.58
N ASP A 76 24.64 8.24 10.14
CA ASP A 76 25.08 6.90 9.77
C ASP A 76 24.27 6.32 8.59
N ILE A 77 23.19 7.00 8.18
CA ILE A 77 22.33 6.59 7.06
C ILE A 77 22.59 7.52 5.86
N PRO A 78 22.67 6.98 4.63
CA PRO A 78 22.73 7.80 3.42
C PRO A 78 21.60 8.83 3.38
N ASN A 79 21.90 10.04 2.94
CA ASN A 79 20.88 11.07 2.79
C ASN A 79 19.89 10.68 1.68
N VAL A 80 18.64 11.11 1.79
CA VAL A 80 17.61 10.86 0.77
C VAL A 80 17.84 11.66 -0.52
N GLU A 81 18.68 12.69 -0.48
CA GLU A 81 18.99 13.51 -1.65
C GLU A 81 19.73 12.71 -2.74
N PRO A 82 19.50 12.99 -4.03
CA PRO A 82 18.64 14.02 -4.59
C PRO A 82 17.18 13.57 -4.79
N ARG A 83 16.83 12.30 -4.53
CA ARG A 83 15.55 11.70 -4.99
C ARG A 83 15.34 11.91 -6.51
N GLY A 84 14.08 11.97 -6.93
CA GLY A 84 13.69 12.25 -8.31
C GLY A 84 13.63 11.01 -9.20
N CYS A 85 13.14 11.20 -10.42
CA CYS A 85 13.10 10.16 -11.45
C CYS A 85 13.00 10.81 -12.84
N GLN A 86 13.18 9.99 -13.88
CA GLN A 86 13.07 10.41 -15.27
C GLN A 86 11.69 10.92 -15.66
N ARG A 87 10.63 10.56 -14.92
CA ARG A 87 9.27 11.08 -15.18
C ARG A 87 9.14 12.49 -14.62
N GLY A 88 9.61 12.70 -13.39
CA GLY A 88 9.60 14.01 -12.74
C GLY A 88 10.40 15.07 -13.52
N VAL A 89 11.63 14.75 -13.94
CA VAL A 89 12.49 15.72 -14.67
C VAL A 89 11.90 16.20 -16.00
N THR A 90 10.91 15.49 -16.54
CA THR A 90 10.24 15.84 -17.80
C THR A 90 8.92 16.61 -17.60
N ALA A 91 8.50 16.87 -16.37
CA ALA A 91 7.18 17.44 -16.09
C ALA A 91 7.02 18.87 -16.65
N SER A 92 8.10 19.65 -16.71
CA SER A 92 8.16 20.97 -17.35
C SER A 92 7.73 21.00 -18.83
N TRP A 93 7.63 19.85 -19.50
CA TRP A 93 7.08 19.74 -20.85
C TRP A 93 5.58 20.01 -20.90
N TYR A 94 4.81 19.53 -19.91
CA TYR A 94 3.35 19.54 -19.94
C TYR A 94 2.70 20.93 -20.02
N PRO A 95 3.17 21.97 -19.29
CA PRO A 95 2.54 23.29 -19.28
C PRO A 95 2.30 23.89 -20.67
N TYR A 96 3.19 23.64 -21.63
CA TYR A 96 3.16 24.21 -22.98
C TYR A 96 3.02 23.17 -24.10
N SER A 97 2.97 21.89 -23.74
CA SER A 97 2.81 20.78 -24.69
C SER A 97 1.52 20.90 -25.52
N PRO A 98 1.48 20.25 -26.70
CA PRO A 98 0.25 20.13 -27.49
C PRO A 98 -0.88 19.36 -26.77
N LEU A 99 -0.57 18.66 -25.67
CA LEU A 99 -1.54 17.92 -24.87
C LEU A 99 -2.23 18.77 -23.80
N ARG A 100 -1.78 20.00 -23.56
CA ARG A 100 -2.33 20.86 -22.49
C ARG A 100 -3.80 21.22 -22.76
N PRO A 101 -4.76 20.83 -21.90
CA PRO A 101 -6.09 21.43 -21.94
C PRO A 101 -6.00 22.91 -21.54
N LYS A 102 -6.38 23.80 -22.48
CA LYS A 102 -6.27 25.27 -22.32
C LYS A 102 -7.59 25.93 -21.89
N TYR A 103 -8.72 25.31 -22.23
CA TYR A 103 -10.06 25.87 -22.04
C TYR A 103 -11.02 24.79 -21.53
N PRO A 104 -12.19 25.17 -20.99
CA PRO A 104 -13.30 24.25 -20.80
C PRO A 104 -13.83 23.76 -22.15
N TYR A 105 -14.17 22.47 -22.22
CA TYR A 105 -14.71 21.85 -23.42
C TYR A 105 -15.93 20.99 -23.08
N ILE A 106 -16.98 21.13 -23.89
CA ILE A 106 -18.18 20.28 -23.83
C ILE A 106 -18.28 19.52 -25.15
N ARG A 107 -18.81 18.29 -25.14
CA ARG A 107 -19.08 17.54 -26.38
C ARG A 107 -20.09 18.32 -27.20
N ARG A 108 -19.76 18.64 -28.47
CA ARG A 108 -20.54 19.53 -29.32
C ARG A 108 -22.02 19.15 -29.40
N VAL A 109 -22.32 17.86 -29.59
CA VAL A 109 -23.70 17.35 -29.67
C VAL A 109 -24.50 17.64 -28.39
N LEU A 110 -23.89 17.46 -27.21
CA LEU A 110 -24.54 17.80 -25.94
C LEU A 110 -24.76 19.31 -25.82
N TRP A 111 -23.74 20.10 -26.19
CA TRP A 111 -23.81 21.55 -26.15
C TRP A 111 -24.90 22.11 -27.04
N ASP A 112 -25.04 21.59 -28.27
CA ASP A 112 -26.03 22.06 -29.22
C ASP A 112 -27.46 21.77 -28.71
N PHE A 113 -27.72 20.60 -28.11
CA PHE A 113 -29.01 20.33 -27.44
C PHE A 113 -29.26 21.24 -26.24
N TYR A 114 -28.24 21.47 -25.41
CA TYR A 114 -28.35 22.35 -24.27
C TYR A 114 -28.71 23.77 -24.70
N GLN A 115 -28.01 24.32 -25.69
CA GLN A 115 -28.29 25.65 -26.23
C GLN A 115 -29.65 25.74 -26.93
N GLU A 116 -30.09 24.68 -27.61
CA GLU A 116 -31.44 24.63 -28.18
C GLU A 116 -32.53 24.77 -27.11
N GLU A 117 -32.37 24.07 -25.97
CA GLU A 117 -33.33 24.15 -24.87
C GLU A 117 -33.24 25.49 -24.12
N ARG A 118 -32.04 26.03 -23.89
CA ARG A 118 -31.86 27.37 -23.30
C ARG A 118 -32.53 28.46 -24.15
N LYS A 119 -32.45 28.37 -25.49
CA LYS A 119 -33.14 29.29 -26.42
C LYS A 119 -34.67 29.20 -26.38
N LYS A 120 -35.23 28.08 -25.89
CA LYS A 120 -36.67 27.92 -25.66
C LYS A 120 -37.12 28.54 -24.33
N GLY A 121 -36.22 29.20 -23.60
CA GLY A 121 -36.52 29.87 -22.33
C GLY A 121 -36.40 28.99 -21.09
N LYS A 122 -35.97 27.73 -21.23
CA LYS A 122 -35.75 26.82 -20.09
C LYS A 122 -34.56 27.23 -19.26
N ASP A 123 -34.64 27.08 -17.94
CA ASP A 123 -33.47 27.24 -17.07
C ASP A 123 -32.45 26.09 -17.26
N ALA A 124 -31.31 26.13 -16.58
CA ALA A 124 -30.26 25.12 -16.72
C ALA A 124 -30.70 23.70 -16.29
N VAL A 125 -31.54 23.60 -15.25
CA VAL A 125 -32.04 22.34 -14.69
C VAL A 125 -33.10 21.74 -15.62
N GLU A 126 -34.03 22.58 -16.09
CA GLU A 126 -35.07 22.22 -17.05
C GLU A 126 -34.50 21.82 -18.41
N ALA A 127 -33.51 22.58 -18.90
CA ALA A 127 -32.80 22.29 -20.14
C ALA A 127 -32.09 20.94 -20.06
N TRP A 128 -31.36 20.67 -18.97
CA TRP A 128 -30.73 19.37 -18.75
C TRP A 128 -31.75 18.23 -18.70
N GLY A 129 -32.82 18.39 -17.90
CA GLY A 129 -33.89 17.40 -17.78
C GLY A 129 -34.49 17.02 -19.13
N SER A 130 -34.75 18.02 -19.98
CA SER A 130 -35.31 17.84 -21.33
C SER A 130 -34.40 17.05 -22.27
N ILE A 131 -33.09 17.04 -22.03
CA ILE A 131 -32.11 16.29 -22.82
C ILE A 131 -31.99 14.86 -22.31
N VAL A 132 -31.86 14.68 -20.99
CA VAL A 132 -31.60 13.36 -20.42
C VAL A 132 -32.81 12.45 -20.40
N GLU A 133 -34.02 13.03 -20.31
CA GLU A 133 -35.30 12.29 -20.40
C GLU A 133 -35.68 11.93 -21.83
N ASN A 134 -35.13 12.63 -22.83
CA ASN A 134 -35.31 12.27 -24.23
C ASN A 134 -34.35 11.13 -24.61
N GLU A 135 -34.87 9.91 -24.76
CA GLU A 135 -34.07 8.72 -25.04
C GLU A 135 -33.17 8.88 -26.29
N GLN A 136 -33.71 9.48 -27.35
CA GLN A 136 -32.97 9.70 -28.60
C GLN A 136 -31.78 10.65 -28.39
N ARG A 137 -32.01 11.81 -27.77
CA ARG A 137 -30.95 12.80 -27.49
C ARG A 137 -29.92 12.23 -26.52
N SER A 138 -30.37 11.54 -25.47
CA SER A 138 -29.55 10.87 -24.48
C SER A 138 -28.60 9.85 -25.13
N LYS A 139 -29.14 9.00 -26.02
CA LYS A 139 -28.35 8.03 -26.80
C LYS A 139 -27.35 8.71 -27.73
N GLN A 140 -27.74 9.79 -28.40
CA GLN A 140 -26.88 10.52 -29.33
C GLN A 140 -25.65 11.12 -28.64
N TYR A 141 -25.80 11.91 -27.57
CA TYR A 141 -24.63 12.51 -26.94
C TYR A 141 -23.76 11.49 -26.20
N LYS A 142 -24.35 10.42 -25.62
CA LYS A 142 -23.61 9.35 -24.94
C LYS A 142 -22.78 8.53 -25.93
N SER A 143 -23.33 8.19 -27.10
CA SER A 143 -22.63 7.42 -28.15
C SER A 143 -21.52 8.21 -28.88
N ALA A 144 -21.44 9.53 -28.64
CA ALA A 144 -20.35 10.38 -29.10
C ALA A 144 -19.14 10.43 -28.13
N ARG A 145 -19.21 9.77 -26.96
CA ARG A 145 -18.07 9.66 -26.04
C ARG A 145 -16.92 8.88 -26.70
N GLY A 146 -15.69 9.37 -26.56
CA GLY A 146 -14.50 8.78 -27.18
C GLY A 146 -14.25 9.14 -28.66
N LYS A 147 -15.10 9.98 -29.28
CA LYS A 147 -15.07 10.25 -30.74
C LYS A 147 -14.74 11.71 -31.12
N ALA A 148 -14.05 12.46 -30.26
CA ALA A 148 -13.77 13.89 -30.46
C ALA A 148 -15.04 14.74 -30.72
N GLY A 149 -14.93 15.90 -31.37
CA GLY A 149 -16.07 16.84 -31.53
C GLY A 149 -16.29 17.71 -30.29
N TRP A 150 -15.24 18.37 -29.83
CA TRP A 150 -15.27 19.26 -28.67
C TRP A 150 -15.67 20.68 -29.08
N LYS A 151 -16.50 21.33 -28.28
CA LYS A 151 -16.80 22.76 -28.34
C LYS A 151 -16.10 23.44 -27.18
N ARG A 152 -15.22 24.40 -27.48
CA ARG A 152 -14.71 25.35 -26.49
C ARG A 152 -15.88 26.18 -25.97
N VAL A 153 -15.98 26.30 -24.65
CA VAL A 153 -16.98 27.10 -23.91
C VAL A 153 -16.29 27.95 -22.84
N THR A 154 -17.00 28.90 -22.25
CA THR A 154 -16.52 29.65 -21.08
C THR A 154 -16.61 28.82 -19.80
N TRP A 155 -15.99 29.29 -18.72
CA TRP A 155 -16.14 28.66 -17.41
C TRP A 155 -17.58 28.76 -16.90
N ASP A 156 -18.23 29.92 -17.04
CA ASP A 156 -19.61 30.12 -16.59
C ASP A 156 -20.57 29.16 -17.31
N GLU A 157 -20.41 28.99 -18.63
CA GLU A 157 -21.19 28.04 -19.43
C GLU A 157 -21.00 26.59 -18.98
N ALA A 158 -19.76 26.20 -18.68
CA ALA A 158 -19.45 24.84 -18.22
C ALA A 158 -20.01 24.58 -16.81
N VAL A 159 -19.85 25.54 -15.90
CA VAL A 159 -20.32 25.44 -14.52
C VAL A 159 -21.84 25.45 -14.46
N GLU A 160 -22.53 26.31 -15.22
CA GLU A 160 -24.00 26.36 -15.26
C GLU A 160 -24.58 25.01 -15.72
N LEU A 161 -24.03 24.40 -16.78
CA LEU A 161 -24.47 23.09 -17.26
C LEU A 161 -24.26 22.01 -16.19
N VAL A 162 -23.07 21.95 -15.58
CA VAL A 162 -22.73 20.94 -14.57
C VAL A 162 -23.61 21.08 -13.33
N ALA A 163 -23.80 22.31 -12.83
CA ALA A 163 -24.67 22.60 -11.69
C ALA A 163 -26.14 22.25 -12.00
N GLY A 164 -26.65 22.64 -13.18
CA GLY A 164 -28.00 22.28 -13.62
C GLY A 164 -28.21 20.76 -13.68
N ALA A 165 -27.21 20.04 -14.19
CA ALA A 165 -27.23 18.58 -14.24
C ALA A 165 -27.24 17.93 -12.86
N GLN A 166 -26.43 18.44 -11.92
CA GLN A 166 -26.37 17.91 -10.55
C GLN A 166 -27.64 18.22 -9.77
N ILE A 167 -28.15 19.44 -9.84
CA ILE A 167 -29.42 19.82 -9.18
C ILE A 167 -30.57 18.94 -9.69
N TYR A 168 -30.66 18.75 -11.01
CA TYR A 168 -31.67 17.87 -11.60
C TYR A 168 -31.54 16.44 -11.06
N THR A 169 -30.32 15.87 -11.05
CA THR A 169 -30.07 14.51 -10.56
C THR A 169 -30.45 14.36 -9.10
N ILE A 170 -30.02 15.31 -8.23
CA ILE A 170 -30.37 15.31 -6.80
C ILE A 170 -31.88 15.36 -6.62
N LYS A 171 -32.56 16.28 -7.31
CA LYS A 171 -34.01 16.47 -7.18
C LYS A 171 -34.81 15.25 -7.63
N LYS A 172 -34.36 14.56 -8.68
CA LYS A 172 -35.10 13.46 -9.30
C LYS A 172 -34.80 12.09 -8.72
N TYR A 173 -33.54 11.83 -8.38
CA TYR A 173 -33.06 10.49 -8.01
C TYR A 173 -32.47 10.42 -6.61
N GLY A 174 -32.03 11.55 -6.06
CA GLY A 174 -31.30 11.61 -4.81
C GLY A 174 -29.83 11.97 -4.99
N PRO A 175 -29.16 12.43 -3.94
CA PRO A 175 -27.78 12.89 -4.02
C PRO A 175 -26.76 11.78 -4.21
N ASP A 176 -27.09 10.55 -3.81
CA ASP A 176 -26.28 9.34 -4.00
C ASP A 176 -26.14 8.91 -5.47
N HIS A 177 -26.88 9.54 -6.40
CA HIS A 177 -26.71 9.38 -7.84
C HIS A 177 -25.62 10.29 -8.42
N ILE A 178 -24.88 11.01 -7.57
CA ILE A 178 -23.65 11.72 -7.90
C ILE A 178 -22.49 10.99 -7.24
N ALA A 179 -21.46 10.68 -8.02
CA ALA A 179 -20.23 10.06 -7.53
C ALA A 179 -19.01 10.91 -7.93
N ASN A 180 -18.03 10.98 -7.03
CA ASN A 180 -16.72 11.54 -7.31
C ASN A 180 -15.64 10.47 -7.15
N PHE A 181 -14.77 10.37 -8.16
CA PHE A 181 -13.57 9.52 -8.12
C PHE A 181 -12.34 10.42 -8.26
N ALA A 182 -11.60 10.58 -7.16
CA ALA A 182 -10.25 11.11 -7.17
C ALA A 182 -9.40 10.29 -6.18
N PRO A 183 -8.26 9.73 -6.60
CA PRO A 183 -7.50 8.80 -5.76
C PRO A 183 -6.42 9.54 -4.95
N ILE A 184 -5.83 8.86 -3.96
CA ILE A 184 -4.56 9.19 -3.29
C ILE A 184 -4.44 10.66 -2.82
N PRO A 185 -4.95 11.00 -1.62
CA PRO A 185 -4.85 12.37 -1.08
C PRO A 185 -3.41 12.79 -0.80
N ALA A 186 -2.52 11.84 -0.46
CA ALA A 186 -1.15 12.11 -0.03
C ALA A 186 -0.30 12.85 -1.09
N MET A 187 -0.61 12.70 -2.39
CA MET A 187 0.16 13.36 -3.45
C MET A 187 -0.22 14.85 -3.63
N SER A 188 -1.45 15.23 -3.28
CA SER A 188 -1.96 16.59 -3.47
C SER A 188 -3.25 16.80 -2.67
N LEU A 189 -3.10 17.02 -1.35
CA LEU A 189 -4.20 17.00 -0.40
C LEU A 189 -5.33 17.97 -0.74
N LEU A 190 -5.01 19.24 -1.03
CA LEU A 190 -6.03 20.25 -1.34
C LEU A 190 -6.74 19.97 -2.66
N SER A 191 -6.02 19.49 -3.68
CA SER A 191 -6.61 19.07 -4.95
C SER A 191 -7.57 17.90 -4.76
N PHE A 192 -7.19 16.89 -3.96
CA PHE A 192 -8.06 15.78 -3.60
C PHE A 192 -9.31 16.26 -2.85
N ILE A 193 -9.14 17.09 -1.82
CA ILE A 193 -10.26 17.54 -0.96
C ILE A 193 -11.24 18.41 -1.73
N SER A 194 -10.81 19.18 -2.74
CA SER A 194 -11.68 20.11 -3.48
C SER A 194 -12.97 19.45 -4.01
N GLY A 195 -12.85 18.41 -4.85
CA GLY A 195 -13.98 17.70 -5.44
C GLY A 195 -14.74 16.83 -4.44
N HIS A 196 -14.01 16.23 -3.49
CA HIS A 196 -14.60 15.41 -2.44
C HIS A 196 -15.47 16.21 -1.49
N ARG A 197 -14.96 17.32 -0.96
CA ARG A 197 -15.71 18.22 -0.08
C ARG A 197 -16.97 18.73 -0.76
N TYR A 198 -16.85 19.17 -2.01
CA TYR A 198 -17.99 19.58 -2.80
C TYR A 198 -19.05 18.47 -2.91
N ASN A 199 -18.64 17.26 -3.29
CA ASN A 199 -19.54 16.12 -3.39
C ASN A 199 -20.16 15.71 -2.04
N ASN A 200 -19.41 15.81 -0.93
CA ASN A 200 -19.91 15.57 0.43
C ASN A 200 -21.08 16.48 0.79
N LEU A 201 -20.92 17.78 0.52
CA LEU A 201 -21.90 18.79 0.87
C LEU A 201 -23.21 18.58 0.09
N LEU A 202 -23.13 17.95 -1.08
CA LEU A 202 -24.29 17.55 -1.85
C LEU A 202 -24.92 16.23 -1.39
N GLY A 203 -24.24 15.45 -0.55
CA GLY A 203 -24.66 14.09 -0.15
C GLY A 203 -24.27 12.99 -1.14
N GLY A 204 -23.32 13.25 -2.04
CA GLY A 204 -22.89 12.29 -3.07
C GLY A 204 -21.92 11.22 -2.57
N ILE A 205 -21.70 10.21 -3.41
CA ILE A 205 -20.85 9.03 -3.13
C ILE A 205 -19.37 9.34 -3.29
N TYR A 206 -18.60 8.87 -2.32
CA TYR A 206 -17.15 8.80 -2.34
C TYR A 206 -16.70 7.46 -2.91
N CYS A 207 -16.03 7.47 -4.04
CA CYS A 207 -15.40 6.25 -4.54
C CYS A 207 -14.04 6.05 -3.88
N SER A 208 -13.84 4.86 -3.33
CA SER A 208 -12.56 4.42 -2.82
C SER A 208 -11.57 4.11 -3.96
N TYR A 209 -10.29 3.96 -3.61
CA TYR A 209 -9.22 3.80 -4.59
C TYR A 209 -8.19 2.73 -4.23
N TYR A 210 -7.91 2.48 -2.95
CA TYR A 210 -6.74 1.69 -2.56
C TYR A 210 -6.95 0.20 -2.80
N GLU A 211 -8.12 -0.31 -2.41
CA GLU A 211 -8.60 -1.64 -2.77
C GLU A 211 -8.92 -1.76 -4.27
N TRP A 212 -9.42 -0.69 -4.89
CA TRP A 212 -9.76 -0.68 -6.32
C TRP A 212 -8.51 -0.82 -7.19
N TYR A 213 -7.39 -0.25 -6.77
CA TYR A 213 -6.10 -0.37 -7.46
C TYR A 213 -5.38 -1.68 -7.17
N HIS A 214 -5.91 -2.51 -6.26
CA HIS A 214 -5.21 -3.65 -5.69
C HIS A 214 -3.88 -3.27 -5.00
N ASP A 215 -3.76 -2.01 -4.56
CA ASP A 215 -2.63 -1.56 -3.74
C ASP A 215 -2.85 -1.89 -2.25
N LEU A 216 -4.12 -2.08 -1.81
CA LEU A 216 -4.44 -2.57 -0.47
C LEU A 216 -4.01 -4.04 -0.31
N PRO A 217 -3.00 -4.34 0.54
CA PRO A 217 -2.70 -5.70 0.92
C PRO A 217 -3.74 -6.17 1.92
N HIS A 218 -4.80 -6.84 1.46
CA HIS A 218 -5.91 -7.31 2.32
C HIS A 218 -5.44 -8.08 3.56
N VAL A 219 -4.30 -8.76 3.46
CA VAL A 219 -3.68 -9.49 4.57
C VAL A 219 -3.21 -8.57 5.72
N SER A 220 -2.82 -7.32 5.45
CA SER A 220 -2.44 -6.34 6.50
C SER A 220 -3.61 -6.09 7.44
N SER A 221 -4.79 -5.83 6.88
CA SER A 221 -6.00 -5.59 7.68
C SER A 221 -6.45 -6.84 8.43
N SER A 222 -6.27 -8.04 7.85
CA SER A 222 -6.59 -9.30 8.53
C SER A 222 -5.59 -9.68 9.62
N MET A 223 -4.29 -9.39 9.46
CA MET A 223 -3.25 -9.76 10.43
C MET A 223 -3.05 -8.72 11.53
N PHE A 224 -3.04 -7.44 11.17
CA PHE A 224 -2.67 -6.34 12.07
C PHE A 224 -3.83 -5.42 12.44
N GLY A 225 -4.98 -5.55 11.77
CA GLY A 225 -6.09 -4.62 11.96
C GLY A 225 -5.79 -3.21 11.43
N ASP A 226 -4.81 -3.07 10.54
CA ASP A 226 -4.36 -1.82 9.95
C ASP A 226 -4.54 -1.83 8.41
N GLN A 227 -4.76 -0.65 7.81
CA GLN A 227 -4.90 -0.55 6.37
C GLN A 227 -3.60 -0.97 5.67
N THR A 228 -2.50 -0.28 5.97
CA THR A 228 -1.14 -0.52 5.50
C THR A 228 -0.20 0.43 6.24
N GLU A 229 0.77 -0.13 6.95
CA GLU A 229 1.88 0.61 7.53
C GLU A 229 3.18 -0.13 7.16
N ASN A 230 4.20 0.63 6.75
CA ASN A 230 5.48 0.07 6.30
C ASN A 230 6.64 0.91 6.84
N CYS A 231 7.83 0.33 6.94
CA CYS A 231 9.02 1.12 7.21
C CYS A 231 9.35 2.07 6.05
N GLU A 232 9.97 3.20 6.38
CA GLU A 232 10.53 4.12 5.40
C GLU A 232 11.70 3.50 4.64
N SER A 233 12.07 4.09 3.49
CA SER A 233 13.14 3.54 2.65
C SER A 233 14.53 3.66 3.27
N SER A 234 14.74 4.62 4.16
CA SER A 234 16.01 4.79 4.89
C SER A 234 16.28 3.59 5.81
N ASP A 235 15.23 2.99 6.38
CA ASP A 235 15.32 1.77 7.20
C ASP A 235 15.83 0.57 6.38
N TRP A 236 15.68 0.61 5.05
CA TRP A 236 16.25 -0.42 4.19
C TRP A 236 17.77 -0.52 4.34
N TYR A 237 18.40 0.63 4.63
CA TYR A 237 19.80 0.69 4.89
C TYR A 237 20.18 -0.13 6.11
N HIS A 238 19.35 -0.29 7.15
CA HIS A 238 19.69 -1.07 8.35
C HIS A 238 19.62 -2.58 8.16
N GLY A 239 18.77 -3.08 7.26
CA GLY A 239 18.59 -4.52 7.05
C GLY A 239 19.86 -5.22 6.54
N THR A 240 20.23 -6.34 7.15
CA THR A 240 21.40 -7.16 6.78
C THR A 240 21.07 -8.29 5.79
N TYR A 241 19.79 -8.62 5.64
CA TYR A 241 19.31 -9.63 4.70
C TYR A 241 17.98 -9.20 4.09
N TRP A 242 17.96 -8.95 2.79
CA TRP A 242 16.78 -8.49 2.05
C TRP A 242 16.25 -9.57 1.11
N ILE A 243 14.93 -9.75 1.12
CA ILE A 243 14.21 -10.51 0.11
C ILE A 243 13.32 -9.52 -0.64
N VAL A 244 13.68 -9.18 -1.87
CA VAL A 244 12.89 -8.32 -2.74
C VAL A 244 11.99 -9.22 -3.59
N ALA A 245 10.75 -9.41 -3.14
CA ALA A 245 9.77 -10.28 -3.79
C ALA A 245 8.75 -9.47 -4.59
N GLY A 246 8.68 -9.68 -5.90
CA GLY A 246 7.68 -9.03 -6.76
C GLY A 246 7.77 -7.49 -6.84
N SER A 247 8.88 -6.89 -6.40
CA SER A 247 9.08 -5.44 -6.40
C SER A 247 10.26 -5.03 -7.29
N ASN A 248 10.02 -4.14 -8.26
CA ASN A 248 11.05 -3.65 -9.18
C ASN A 248 11.52 -2.23 -8.79
N LEU A 249 12.24 -2.14 -7.68
CA LEU A 249 12.61 -0.89 -7.00
C LEU A 249 13.24 0.16 -7.93
N ASN A 250 14.12 -0.22 -8.84
CA ASN A 250 14.78 0.73 -9.74
C ASN A 250 13.78 1.46 -10.67
N MET A 251 12.66 0.81 -11.00
CA MET A 251 11.62 1.37 -11.86
C MET A 251 10.50 2.02 -11.07
N THR A 252 10.05 1.40 -9.98
CA THR A 252 8.84 1.79 -9.24
C THR A 252 9.14 2.58 -7.97
N ARG A 253 10.38 2.55 -7.47
CA ARG A 253 10.89 3.29 -6.30
C ARG A 253 12.21 3.98 -6.61
N THR A 254 12.35 4.51 -7.83
CA THR A 254 13.60 5.09 -8.36
C THR A 254 14.29 6.07 -7.41
N ALA A 255 13.53 6.93 -6.72
CA ALA A 255 14.07 7.91 -5.79
C ALA A 255 14.61 7.32 -4.48
N ASP A 256 14.16 6.13 -4.10
CA ASP A 256 14.52 5.45 -2.86
C ASP A 256 15.50 4.29 -3.10
N CYS A 257 15.65 3.84 -4.35
CA CYS A 257 16.32 2.57 -4.64
C CYS A 257 17.82 2.58 -4.38
N HIS A 258 18.42 3.70 -3.97
CA HIS A 258 19.85 3.80 -3.63
C HIS A 258 20.18 3.14 -2.29
N PHE A 259 19.25 3.20 -1.31
CA PHE A 259 19.46 2.63 0.03
C PHE A 259 19.83 1.15 0.01
N LEU A 260 19.17 0.38 -0.85
CA LEU A 260 19.36 -1.07 -0.92
C LEU A 260 20.75 -1.48 -1.47
N PRO A 261 21.21 -1.02 -2.66
CA PRO A 261 22.57 -1.28 -3.11
C PRO A 261 23.64 -0.66 -2.21
N GLU A 262 23.38 0.50 -1.57
CA GLU A 262 24.31 1.08 -0.60
C GLU A 262 24.46 0.22 0.66
N ALA A 263 23.38 -0.40 1.14
CA ALA A 263 23.43 -1.35 2.25
C ALA A 263 24.37 -2.54 1.97
N LYS A 264 24.55 -2.94 0.71
CA LYS A 264 25.52 -3.99 0.34
C LYS A 264 26.95 -3.63 0.70
N TYR A 265 27.32 -2.35 0.65
CA TYR A 265 28.67 -1.91 1.05
C TYR A 265 28.92 -2.13 2.55
N ARG A 266 27.85 -2.29 3.34
CA ARG A 266 27.91 -2.69 4.76
C ARG A 266 27.75 -4.20 4.97
N GLY A 267 27.77 -4.99 3.89
CA GLY A 267 27.69 -6.45 3.94
C GLY A 267 26.28 -7.03 3.87
N SER A 268 25.25 -6.21 3.60
CA SER A 268 23.89 -6.73 3.43
C SER A 268 23.76 -7.65 2.22
N LYS A 269 23.05 -8.76 2.39
CA LYS A 269 22.75 -9.71 1.32
C LYS A 269 21.38 -9.45 0.72
N ILE A 270 21.25 -9.51 -0.59
CA ILE A 270 20.01 -9.27 -1.33
C ILE A 270 19.64 -10.49 -2.16
N VAL A 271 18.43 -11.00 -1.94
CA VAL A 271 17.79 -12.02 -2.75
C VAL A 271 16.63 -11.38 -3.50
N VAL A 272 16.56 -11.57 -4.81
CA VAL A 272 15.44 -11.11 -5.63
C VAL A 272 14.59 -12.30 -6.05
N VAL A 273 13.31 -12.25 -5.70
CA VAL A 273 12.30 -13.25 -6.10
C VAL A 273 11.40 -12.60 -7.15
N SER A 274 11.68 -12.86 -8.42
CA SER A 274 10.91 -12.32 -9.54
C SER A 274 10.93 -13.27 -10.73
N PRO A 275 9.81 -13.42 -11.47
CA PRO A 275 9.75 -14.35 -12.61
C PRO A 275 10.69 -13.99 -13.75
N ASN A 276 10.90 -12.69 -13.97
CA ASN A 276 11.84 -12.15 -14.94
C ASN A 276 13.12 -11.65 -14.25
N TYR A 277 14.19 -11.49 -15.03
CA TYR A 277 15.40 -10.80 -14.60
C TYR A 277 15.13 -9.29 -14.51
N SER A 278 14.59 -8.86 -13.37
CA SER A 278 14.21 -7.47 -13.12
C SER A 278 15.43 -6.57 -12.90
N ASP A 279 15.24 -5.24 -12.97
CA ASP A 279 16.36 -4.30 -12.82
C ASP A 279 17.04 -4.37 -11.45
N VAL A 280 16.35 -4.86 -10.42
CA VAL A 280 16.91 -5.11 -9.08
C VAL A 280 17.85 -6.31 -9.10
N ALA A 281 17.56 -7.34 -9.92
CA ALA A 281 18.34 -8.57 -10.00
C ALA A 281 19.78 -8.33 -10.47
N LYS A 282 20.06 -7.22 -11.17
CA LYS A 282 21.41 -6.88 -11.67
C LYS A 282 22.46 -6.71 -10.57
N TYR A 283 22.03 -6.35 -9.35
CA TYR A 283 22.91 -6.15 -8.20
C TYR A 283 22.55 -7.04 -7.00
N SER A 284 21.63 -7.99 -7.17
CA SER A 284 21.34 -8.97 -6.12
C SER A 284 22.44 -10.02 -6.00
N ASP A 285 22.53 -10.67 -4.85
CA ASP A 285 23.45 -11.78 -4.62
C ASP A 285 22.87 -13.12 -5.09
N LEU A 286 21.53 -13.20 -5.13
CA LEU A 286 20.80 -14.33 -5.68
C LEU A 286 19.55 -13.83 -6.41
N TRP A 287 19.24 -14.46 -7.55
CA TRP A 287 17.96 -14.30 -8.23
C TRP A 287 17.23 -15.65 -8.25
N VAL A 288 15.97 -15.64 -7.80
CA VAL A 288 15.08 -16.79 -7.74
C VAL A 288 13.92 -16.58 -8.74
N PRO A 289 13.97 -17.21 -9.92
CA PRO A 289 12.92 -17.10 -10.93
C PRO A 289 11.72 -18.01 -10.61
N VAL A 290 10.81 -17.53 -9.76
CA VAL A 290 9.55 -18.24 -9.47
C VAL A 290 8.56 -18.12 -10.63
N VAL A 291 7.70 -19.12 -10.81
CA VAL A 291 6.59 -19.03 -11.79
C VAL A 291 5.61 -17.94 -11.31
N PRO A 292 5.11 -17.05 -12.19
CA PRO A 292 4.17 -15.99 -11.78
C PRO A 292 2.97 -16.54 -11.00
N GLY A 293 2.71 -16.00 -9.81
CA GLY A 293 1.61 -16.43 -8.93
C GLY A 293 1.88 -17.69 -8.12
N SER A 294 3.12 -18.20 -8.11
CA SER A 294 3.53 -19.36 -7.29
C SER A 294 4.44 -19.01 -6.10
N ASP A 295 4.71 -17.72 -5.91
CA ASP A 295 5.47 -17.15 -4.78
C ASP A 295 4.93 -17.62 -3.41
N GLY A 296 3.61 -17.70 -3.24
CA GLY A 296 3.01 -18.26 -2.02
C GLY A 296 3.48 -19.69 -1.70
N ALA A 297 3.60 -20.57 -2.70
CA ALA A 297 4.09 -21.93 -2.48
C ALA A 297 5.59 -21.95 -2.11
N TYR A 298 6.39 -21.09 -2.75
CA TYR A 298 7.80 -20.93 -2.42
C TYR A 298 8.00 -20.45 -0.98
N PHE A 299 7.28 -19.40 -0.56
CA PHE A 299 7.38 -18.89 0.80
C PHE A 299 6.83 -19.84 1.85
N MET A 300 5.77 -20.62 1.55
CA MET A 300 5.31 -21.68 2.44
C MET A 300 6.37 -22.77 2.67
N ALA A 301 7.16 -23.11 1.64
CA ALA A 301 8.29 -24.03 1.80
C ALA A 301 9.42 -23.41 2.65
N CYS A 302 9.71 -22.12 2.50
CA CYS A 302 10.65 -21.42 3.37
C CYS A 302 10.16 -21.40 4.83
N ILE A 303 8.88 -21.10 5.06
CA ILE A 303 8.24 -21.12 6.39
C ILE A 303 8.34 -22.52 7.00
N HIS A 304 8.12 -23.58 6.21
CA HIS A 304 8.28 -24.95 6.70
C HIS A 304 9.69 -25.22 7.25
N VAL A 305 10.73 -24.78 6.52
CA VAL A 305 12.12 -24.93 6.98
C VAL A 305 12.37 -24.10 8.25
N ILE A 306 11.84 -22.87 8.32
CA ILE A 306 11.95 -22.02 9.52
C ILE A 306 11.30 -22.70 10.73
N LEU A 307 10.06 -23.18 10.60
CA LEU A 307 9.34 -23.87 11.68
C LEU A 307 10.06 -25.14 12.10
N LYS A 308 10.50 -25.95 11.14
CA LYS A 308 11.24 -27.18 11.43
C LYS A 308 12.56 -26.89 12.15
N GLU A 309 13.42 -26.06 11.58
CA GLU A 309 14.77 -25.88 12.08
C GLU A 309 14.88 -24.97 13.31
N PHE A 310 13.94 -24.05 13.54
CA PHE A 310 14.08 -23.03 14.59
C PHE A 310 12.99 -23.09 15.68
N TYR A 311 12.03 -24.01 15.54
CA TYR A 311 11.05 -24.31 16.58
C TYR A 311 10.96 -25.80 16.93
N ALA A 312 11.10 -26.71 15.96
CA ALA A 312 10.98 -28.16 16.22
C ALA A 312 12.33 -28.83 16.53
N ASP A 313 13.32 -28.70 15.64
CA ASP A 313 14.62 -29.37 15.77
C ASP A 313 15.51 -28.67 16.81
N ARG A 314 15.46 -27.33 16.87
CA ARG A 314 16.03 -26.52 17.95
C ARG A 314 15.11 -25.35 18.23
N GLU A 315 15.07 -24.91 19.48
CA GLU A 315 14.37 -23.70 19.86
C GLU A 315 15.30 -22.50 19.77
N THR A 316 14.89 -21.45 19.07
CA THR A 316 15.64 -20.18 18.99
C THR A 316 15.01 -19.16 19.94
N PRO A 317 15.67 -18.78 21.05
CA PRO A 317 15.04 -18.01 22.13
C PRO A 317 14.35 -16.72 21.68
N TYR A 318 14.99 -15.95 20.81
CA TYR A 318 14.39 -14.72 20.27
C TYR A 318 13.10 -14.99 19.47
N PHE A 319 13.08 -16.05 18.66
CA PHE A 319 11.92 -16.40 17.84
C PHE A 319 10.76 -16.91 18.68
N THR A 320 11.02 -17.78 19.66
CA THR A 320 10.01 -18.26 20.61
C THR A 320 9.41 -17.10 21.41
N ASP A 321 10.27 -16.25 21.97
CA ASP A 321 9.83 -15.13 22.79
C ASP A 321 8.95 -14.15 22.01
N TYR A 322 9.35 -13.84 20.77
CA TYR A 322 8.58 -12.99 19.88
C TYR A 322 7.19 -13.55 19.62
N VAL A 323 7.09 -14.83 19.21
CA VAL A 323 5.78 -15.40 18.86
C VAL A 323 4.88 -15.60 20.07
N LYS A 324 5.45 -15.82 21.27
CA LYS A 324 4.68 -15.87 22.52
C LYS A 324 4.01 -14.53 22.87
N ARG A 325 4.68 -13.42 22.57
CA ARG A 325 4.23 -12.07 22.99
C ARG A 325 3.41 -11.33 21.92
N PHE A 326 3.79 -11.48 20.66
CA PHE A 326 3.36 -10.58 19.59
C PHE A 326 2.53 -11.24 18.50
N THR A 327 2.16 -12.51 18.68
CA THR A 327 1.32 -13.24 17.72
C THR A 327 0.15 -13.91 18.40
N ASN A 328 -0.78 -14.42 17.60
CA ASN A 328 -1.91 -15.18 18.09
C ASN A 328 -1.62 -16.69 18.28
N LEU A 329 -0.38 -17.13 18.03
CA LEU A 329 0.05 -18.52 18.12
C LEU A 329 -0.22 -19.21 19.49
N PRO A 330 -0.10 -18.53 20.66
CA PRO A 330 -0.35 -19.16 21.96
C PRO A 330 -1.84 -19.26 22.36
N PHE A 331 -2.74 -18.64 21.59
CA PHE A 331 -4.16 -18.66 21.95
C PHE A 331 -4.80 -20.01 21.64
N LEU A 332 -5.77 -20.39 22.47
CA LEU A 332 -6.50 -21.64 22.32
C LEU A 332 -7.61 -21.53 21.26
N VAL A 333 -7.66 -22.51 20.37
CA VAL A 333 -8.66 -22.69 19.31
C VAL A 333 -9.54 -23.89 19.65
N VAL A 334 -10.85 -23.71 19.55
CA VAL A 334 -11.84 -24.79 19.73
C VAL A 334 -11.85 -25.68 18.49
N LEU A 335 -11.83 -26.99 18.71
CA LEU A 335 -11.94 -28.02 17.67
C LEU A 335 -13.40 -28.49 17.58
N ASP A 336 -14.08 -28.10 16.50
CA ASP A 336 -15.48 -28.46 16.28
C ASP A 336 -15.58 -29.90 15.76
N PRO A 337 -16.46 -30.75 16.34
CA PRO A 337 -16.59 -32.14 15.94
C PRO A 337 -17.21 -32.28 14.53
N ASP A 338 -16.58 -33.11 13.69
CA ASP A 338 -17.04 -33.46 12.34
C ASP A 338 -16.90 -34.98 12.14
N GLY A 339 -17.91 -35.73 12.59
CA GLY A 339 -17.88 -37.19 12.60
C GLY A 339 -16.77 -37.74 13.50
N LYS A 340 -15.75 -38.39 12.89
CA LYS A 340 -14.58 -38.95 13.61
C LYS A 340 -13.36 -38.01 13.60
N LYS A 341 -13.49 -36.83 12.98
CA LYS A 341 -12.45 -35.81 12.85
C LYS A 341 -12.98 -34.50 13.42
N HIS A 342 -12.16 -33.45 13.34
CA HIS A 342 -12.50 -32.11 13.79
C HIS A 342 -12.17 -31.08 12.72
N GLN A 343 -12.86 -29.96 12.77
CA GLN A 343 -12.53 -28.75 12.01
C GLN A 343 -11.97 -27.70 12.99
N MET A 344 -11.12 -26.82 12.47
CA MET A 344 -10.68 -25.65 13.22
C MET A 344 -11.86 -24.69 13.39
N GLY A 345 -12.30 -24.50 14.63
CA GLY A 345 -13.38 -23.60 14.98
C GLY A 345 -12.89 -22.19 15.32
N ARG A 346 -13.62 -21.52 16.20
CA ARG A 346 -13.24 -20.21 16.74
C ARG A 346 -12.18 -20.32 17.84
N PHE A 347 -11.51 -19.21 18.16
CA PHE A 347 -10.76 -19.10 19.41
C PHE A 347 -11.65 -19.29 20.64
N LEU A 348 -11.08 -19.86 21.71
CA LEU A 348 -11.67 -19.94 23.03
C LEU A 348 -11.76 -18.54 23.64
N ARG A 349 -12.90 -18.21 24.24
CA ARG A 349 -13.22 -16.88 24.74
C ARG A 349 -13.36 -16.89 26.26
N ALA A 350 -13.14 -15.74 26.89
CA ALA A 350 -13.40 -15.56 28.32
C ALA A 350 -14.85 -15.88 28.70
N SER A 351 -15.80 -15.58 27.82
CA SER A 351 -17.23 -15.89 28.03
C SER A 351 -17.56 -17.38 28.12
N ASP A 352 -16.66 -18.25 27.66
CA ASP A 352 -16.79 -19.71 27.77
C ASP A 352 -16.45 -20.22 29.17
N LEU A 353 -15.67 -19.47 29.96
CA LEU A 353 -15.07 -19.93 31.22
C LEU A 353 -15.74 -19.27 32.42
N ALA A 354 -16.13 -20.05 33.43
CA ALA A 354 -16.83 -19.54 34.61
C ALA A 354 -16.08 -18.38 35.30
N ASP A 355 -14.76 -18.52 35.42
CA ASP A 355 -13.88 -17.55 36.10
C ASP A 355 -13.81 -16.18 35.40
N TYR A 356 -14.12 -16.13 34.09
CA TYR A 356 -13.97 -14.91 33.28
C TYR A 356 -15.27 -14.49 32.58
N ALA A 357 -16.37 -15.25 32.75
CA ALA A 357 -17.62 -15.00 32.03
C ALA A 357 -18.31 -13.69 32.39
N GLN A 358 -17.99 -13.10 33.55
CA GLN A 358 -18.53 -11.82 34.02
C GLN A 358 -17.69 -10.61 33.60
N GLU A 359 -16.57 -10.83 32.91
CA GLU A 359 -15.77 -9.73 32.38
C GLU A 359 -16.57 -8.93 31.34
N GLU A 360 -16.41 -7.61 31.34
CA GLU A 360 -17.00 -6.77 30.29
C GLU A 360 -16.46 -7.22 28.92
N ASN A 361 -17.34 -7.31 27.92
CA ASN A 361 -16.97 -7.78 26.57
C ASN A 361 -16.27 -9.15 26.53
N ALA A 362 -16.59 -10.08 27.46
CA ALA A 362 -15.95 -11.39 27.57
C ALA A 362 -15.93 -12.22 26.26
N ASP A 363 -16.91 -12.06 25.37
CA ASP A 363 -16.93 -12.72 24.05
C ASP A 363 -15.79 -12.28 23.10
N TRP A 364 -15.13 -11.17 23.43
CA TRP A 364 -14.07 -10.54 22.63
C TRP A 364 -12.69 -10.60 23.32
N LYS A 365 -12.56 -11.41 24.38
CA LYS A 365 -11.33 -11.64 25.14
C LYS A 365 -10.89 -13.09 24.93
N LEU A 366 -9.67 -13.30 24.41
CA LEU A 366 -9.17 -14.63 24.04
C LEU A 366 -8.39 -15.28 25.19
N ILE A 367 -8.20 -16.60 25.15
CA ILE A 367 -7.58 -17.39 26.23
C ILE A 367 -6.26 -18.04 25.81
N MET A 368 -5.26 -17.96 26.70
CA MET A 368 -3.99 -18.69 26.64
C MET A 368 -3.89 -19.70 27.80
N THR A 369 -2.91 -20.61 27.74
CA THR A 369 -2.60 -21.52 28.85
C THR A 369 -1.11 -21.54 29.17
N ASP A 370 -0.74 -21.79 30.42
CA ASP A 370 0.65 -21.91 30.87
C ASP A 370 1.11 -23.38 31.01
N GLY A 371 2.38 -23.58 31.37
CA GLY A 371 2.96 -24.91 31.60
C GLY A 371 2.34 -25.72 32.74
N GLY A 372 1.63 -25.05 33.66
CA GLY A 372 0.85 -25.69 34.73
C GLY A 372 -0.56 -26.08 34.30
N GLY A 373 -0.95 -25.73 33.06
CA GLY A 373 -2.29 -25.97 32.52
C GLY A 373 -3.34 -24.97 32.99
N LYS A 374 -2.94 -23.88 33.67
CA LYS A 374 -3.82 -22.78 34.09
C LYS A 374 -4.28 -22.01 32.85
N LEU A 375 -5.53 -21.54 32.86
CA LEU A 375 -6.11 -20.74 31.79
C LEU A 375 -6.01 -19.26 32.15
N HIS A 376 -5.55 -18.45 31.20
CA HIS A 376 -5.32 -17.02 31.38
C HIS A 376 -6.09 -16.23 30.33
N VAL A 377 -6.70 -15.13 30.77
CA VAL A 377 -7.17 -14.05 29.89
C VAL A 377 -6.04 -13.00 29.80
N PRO A 378 -5.15 -13.03 28.79
CA PRO A 378 -4.12 -12.01 28.63
C PRO A 378 -4.74 -10.62 28.38
N THR A 379 -4.01 -9.58 28.76
CA THR A 379 -4.28 -8.21 28.28
C THR A 379 -4.18 -8.13 26.75
N GLY A 380 -4.82 -7.13 26.13
CA GLY A 380 -4.62 -6.77 24.72
C GLY A 380 -5.70 -7.21 23.74
N SER A 381 -6.53 -8.20 24.09
CA SER A 381 -7.68 -8.59 23.26
C SER A 381 -8.64 -7.42 23.00
N ILE A 382 -9.32 -7.40 21.85
CA ILE A 382 -10.14 -6.26 21.40
C ILE A 382 -11.27 -5.90 22.37
N GLY A 383 -11.75 -6.85 23.18
CA GLY A 383 -12.74 -6.60 24.23
C GLY A 383 -12.31 -5.55 25.25
N PHE A 384 -11.00 -5.42 25.53
CA PHE A 384 -10.46 -4.40 26.45
C PHE A 384 -10.43 -2.99 25.85
N ARG A 385 -10.45 -2.85 24.52
CA ARG A 385 -10.33 -1.55 23.84
C ARG A 385 -11.56 -0.66 24.06
N TRP A 386 -12.72 -1.27 24.24
CA TRP A 386 -14.03 -0.61 24.25
C TRP A 386 -14.79 -0.83 25.56
N GLU A 387 -14.08 -1.14 26.64
CA GLU A 387 -14.68 -1.15 27.98
C GLU A 387 -15.21 0.24 28.33
N LYS A 388 -16.36 0.29 29.00
CA LYS A 388 -17.01 1.54 29.40
C LYS A 388 -16.10 2.37 30.31
N GLU A 389 -15.47 1.70 31.28
CA GLU A 389 -14.45 2.27 32.15
C GLU A 389 -13.10 1.60 31.81
N PRO A 390 -12.18 2.28 31.11
CA PRO A 390 -10.94 1.66 30.65
C PRO A 390 -10.08 1.10 31.78
N THR A 391 -9.89 -0.21 31.79
CA THR A 391 -9.08 -0.90 32.82
C THR A 391 -7.57 -0.74 32.64
N GLY A 392 -7.14 -0.16 31.51
CA GLY A 392 -5.73 -0.11 31.09
C GLY A 392 -5.19 -1.44 30.54
N ASN A 393 -6.02 -2.48 30.44
CA ASN A 393 -5.65 -3.81 29.97
C ASN A 393 -5.56 -3.93 28.43
N TRP A 394 -5.75 -2.84 27.66
CA TRP A 394 -5.54 -2.88 26.20
C TRP A 394 -4.07 -2.60 25.87
N ASN A 395 -3.22 -3.60 26.11
CA ASN A 395 -1.78 -3.57 25.87
C ASN A 395 -1.23 -5.01 25.68
N LEU A 396 0.03 -5.14 25.25
CA LEU A 396 0.67 -6.43 24.94
C LEU A 396 1.51 -7.02 26.09
N GLN A 397 1.26 -6.61 27.34
CA GLN A 397 1.94 -7.24 28.49
C GLN A 397 1.44 -8.68 28.66
N LEU A 398 2.32 -9.62 28.99
CA LEU A 398 1.92 -11.01 29.29
C LEU A 398 1.44 -11.14 30.73
N LYS A 399 0.30 -10.49 31.01
CA LYS A 399 -0.36 -10.50 32.32
C LYS A 399 -1.78 -11.00 32.20
N ASN A 400 -2.23 -11.78 33.18
CA ASN A 400 -3.64 -12.08 33.31
C ASN A 400 -4.39 -10.79 33.65
N ALA A 401 -5.36 -10.41 32.82
CA ALA A 401 -6.08 -9.15 32.95
C ALA A 401 -6.91 -9.03 34.23
N VAL A 402 -7.28 -10.17 34.85
CA VAL A 402 -8.08 -10.26 36.08
C VAL A 402 -7.16 -10.43 37.29
N THR A 403 -6.34 -11.48 37.32
CA THR A 403 -5.49 -11.79 38.48
C THR A 403 -4.25 -10.90 38.58
N LYS A 404 -3.90 -10.18 37.51
CA LYS A 404 -2.71 -9.32 37.38
C LYS A 404 -1.37 -10.05 37.46
N GLU A 405 -1.39 -11.37 37.54
CA GLU A 405 -0.19 -12.21 37.58
C GLU A 405 0.48 -12.25 36.20
N ASP A 406 1.82 -12.18 36.21
CA ASP A 406 2.62 -12.55 35.04
C ASP A 406 2.49 -14.06 34.78
N PHE A 407 2.55 -14.45 33.52
CA PHE A 407 2.55 -15.86 33.13
C PHE A 407 3.35 -16.10 31.85
N ASP A 408 3.84 -17.32 31.67
CA ASP A 408 4.52 -17.76 30.44
C ASP A 408 3.57 -18.65 29.61
N PRO A 409 3.06 -18.18 28.46
CA PRO A 409 2.14 -18.95 27.64
C PRO A 409 2.84 -20.13 26.96
N LEU A 410 2.14 -21.26 26.86
CA LEU A 410 2.55 -22.36 26.01
C LEU A 410 2.31 -22.04 24.54
N LEU A 411 3.28 -22.37 23.70
CA LEU A 411 3.08 -22.40 22.25
C LEU A 411 2.42 -23.70 21.81
N THR A 412 2.82 -24.84 22.36
CA THR A 412 2.24 -26.13 21.96
C THR A 412 1.70 -26.89 23.16
N LEU A 413 0.61 -27.64 22.96
CA LEU A 413 0.10 -28.61 23.92
C LEU A 413 0.80 -29.97 23.83
N LEU A 414 1.77 -30.13 22.93
CA LEU A 414 2.54 -31.36 22.81
C LEU A 414 3.34 -31.59 24.12
N GLY A 415 3.05 -32.68 24.83
CA GLY A 415 3.66 -32.96 26.13
C GLY A 415 2.72 -33.66 27.11
N LYS A 416 2.70 -33.19 28.37
CA LYS A 416 1.90 -33.78 29.45
C LYS A 416 0.40 -33.48 29.26
N ASP A 417 -0.44 -34.48 29.54
CA ASP A 417 -1.91 -34.43 29.43
C ASP A 417 -2.48 -34.17 28.02
N GLN A 418 -1.68 -34.38 26.98
CA GLN A 418 -2.14 -34.28 25.59
C GLN A 418 -3.11 -35.41 25.25
N GLN A 419 -4.18 -35.07 24.53
CA GLN A 419 -4.94 -36.03 23.74
C GLN A 419 -4.76 -35.72 22.25
N LYS A 420 -4.83 -36.75 21.41
CA LYS A 420 -4.64 -36.62 19.97
C LYS A 420 -5.98 -36.33 19.30
N ALA A 421 -6.06 -35.26 18.54
CA ALA A 421 -7.24 -34.90 17.75
C ALA A 421 -6.89 -34.94 16.26
N MET A 422 -7.66 -35.69 15.46
CA MET A 422 -7.54 -35.64 14.00
C MET A 422 -8.26 -34.41 13.48
N VAL A 423 -7.53 -33.45 12.92
CA VAL A 423 -8.04 -32.19 12.36
C VAL A 423 -7.90 -32.19 10.84
N SER A 424 -8.93 -31.70 10.17
CA SER A 424 -9.00 -31.58 8.72
C SER A 424 -8.44 -30.24 8.23
N PHE A 425 -7.63 -30.30 7.18
CA PHE A 425 -7.07 -29.16 6.46
C PHE A 425 -7.39 -29.29 4.96
N SER A 426 -7.61 -28.15 4.30
CA SER A 426 -7.85 -28.10 2.85
C SER A 426 -6.55 -27.84 2.11
N ASP A 427 -6.24 -28.68 1.13
CA ASP A 427 -5.12 -28.53 0.21
C ASP A 427 -5.60 -28.13 -1.18
N PHE A 428 -5.16 -26.95 -1.62
CA PHE A 428 -5.54 -26.34 -2.89
C PHE A 428 -4.50 -26.55 -4.00
N THR A 429 -3.40 -27.26 -3.74
CA THR A 429 -2.24 -27.38 -4.65
C THR A 429 -2.62 -27.87 -6.05
N ASP A 430 -3.55 -28.84 -6.14
CA ASP A 430 -3.98 -29.42 -7.42
C ASP A 430 -5.27 -28.80 -8.00
N THR A 431 -5.75 -27.69 -7.42
CA THR A 431 -7.02 -27.08 -7.83
C THR A 431 -6.91 -26.25 -9.10
N PHE A 432 -5.71 -25.79 -9.47
CA PHE A 432 -5.41 -25.06 -10.70
C PHE A 432 -3.99 -25.34 -11.21
N SER A 433 -3.72 -25.04 -12.48
CA SER A 433 -2.36 -25.13 -13.04
C SER A 433 -1.62 -23.81 -12.83
N ILE A 434 -0.39 -23.87 -12.33
CA ILE A 434 0.52 -22.72 -12.24
C ILE A 434 1.04 -22.26 -13.61
N TYR A 435 0.86 -23.06 -14.66
CA TYR A 435 1.23 -22.68 -16.02
C TYR A 435 0.09 -21.90 -16.70
N MET A 436 0.31 -20.59 -16.90
CA MET A 436 -0.66 -19.72 -17.56
C MET A 436 -1.18 -20.30 -18.89
N GLY A 437 -2.49 -20.16 -19.13
CA GLY A 437 -3.14 -20.63 -20.36
C GLY A 437 -3.38 -22.14 -20.45
N ARG A 438 -2.95 -22.94 -19.46
CA ARG A 438 -3.16 -24.41 -19.43
C ARG A 438 -4.31 -24.85 -18.53
N THR A 439 -4.89 -23.95 -17.74
CA THR A 439 -6.07 -24.24 -16.93
C THR A 439 -7.30 -24.32 -17.81
N LYS A 440 -7.93 -25.51 -17.91
CA LYS A 440 -9.14 -25.77 -18.74
C LYS A 440 -10.43 -25.13 -18.21
N GLY A 441 -10.35 -24.06 -17.41
CA GLY A 441 -11.50 -23.34 -16.85
C GLY A 441 -12.37 -24.12 -15.85
N LYS A 442 -12.02 -25.37 -15.51
CA LYS A 442 -12.66 -26.14 -14.43
C LYS A 442 -11.60 -26.44 -13.36
N GLY A 443 -11.69 -25.76 -12.22
CA GLY A 443 -10.83 -26.06 -11.07
C GLY A 443 -11.16 -27.43 -10.48
N GLN A 444 -10.15 -28.12 -9.96
CA GLN A 444 -10.40 -29.32 -9.14
C GLN A 444 -10.86 -28.90 -7.74
N LYS A 445 -11.56 -29.80 -7.03
CA LYS A 445 -11.86 -29.56 -5.62
C LYS A 445 -10.59 -29.67 -4.79
N ALA A 446 -10.52 -28.91 -3.70
CA ALA A 446 -9.46 -29.06 -2.71
C ALA A 446 -9.43 -30.50 -2.16
N LYS A 447 -8.24 -31.01 -1.88
CA LYS A 447 -8.05 -32.31 -1.23
C LYS A 447 -8.11 -32.10 0.27
N GLU A 448 -8.76 -33.03 0.97
CA GLU A 448 -8.72 -33.06 2.43
C GLU A 448 -7.42 -33.73 2.90
N ILE A 449 -6.75 -33.09 3.84
CA ILE A 449 -5.58 -33.63 4.54
C ILE A 449 -5.90 -33.68 6.02
N LEU A 450 -5.71 -34.85 6.63
CA LEU A 450 -5.82 -35.00 8.07
C LEU A 450 -4.46 -34.85 8.75
N ARG A 451 -4.44 -34.13 9.86
CA ARG A 451 -3.27 -34.00 10.75
C ARG A 451 -3.68 -34.30 12.17
N GLU A 452 -2.82 -35.00 12.88
CA GLU A 452 -2.96 -35.21 14.32
C GLU A 452 -2.41 -33.98 15.03
N VAL A 453 -3.22 -33.35 15.89
CA VAL A 453 -2.82 -32.19 16.69
C VAL A 453 -2.93 -32.51 18.18
N PRO A 454 -2.01 -31.99 19.03
CA PRO A 454 -2.13 -32.12 20.47
C PRO A 454 -3.27 -31.22 20.97
N ALA A 455 -4.21 -31.81 21.70
CA ALA A 455 -5.38 -31.12 22.19
C ALA A 455 -5.63 -31.43 23.67
N ARG A 456 -6.42 -30.60 24.34
CA ARG A 456 -6.89 -30.82 25.71
C ARG A 456 -8.36 -30.48 25.84
N LYS A 457 -9.03 -31.02 26.87
CA LYS A 457 -10.39 -30.64 27.18
C LYS A 457 -10.42 -29.44 28.12
N VAL A 458 -11.42 -28.60 27.94
CA VAL A 458 -11.74 -27.46 28.79
C VAL A 458 -13.24 -27.48 29.10
N THR A 459 -13.59 -27.44 30.38
CA THR A 459 -14.98 -27.35 30.84
C THR A 459 -15.46 -25.91 30.75
N THR A 460 -16.59 -25.68 30.08
CA THR A 460 -17.21 -24.36 30.01
C THR A 460 -17.99 -24.04 31.28
N LYS A 461 -18.40 -22.77 31.44
CA LYS A 461 -19.27 -22.32 32.55
C LYS A 461 -20.58 -23.09 32.67
N ASP A 462 -21.07 -23.67 31.57
CA ASP A 462 -22.32 -24.44 31.51
C ASP A 462 -22.07 -25.96 31.68
N GLY A 463 -20.84 -26.37 31.99
CA GLY A 463 -20.46 -27.78 32.18
C GLY A 463 -20.24 -28.57 30.89
N LYS A 464 -20.19 -27.91 29.73
CA LYS A 464 -19.88 -28.56 28.44
C LYS A 464 -18.37 -28.74 28.31
N GLU A 465 -17.93 -29.87 27.77
CA GLU A 465 -16.53 -30.10 27.42
C GLU A 465 -16.25 -29.59 26.00
N LEU A 466 -15.29 -28.68 25.87
CA LEU A 466 -14.72 -28.26 24.58
C LEU A 466 -13.35 -28.89 24.39
N LEU A 467 -13.08 -29.37 23.18
CA LEU A 467 -11.75 -29.80 22.78
C LEU A 467 -11.00 -28.59 22.22
N VAL A 468 -9.80 -28.31 22.71
CA VAL A 468 -8.99 -27.15 22.29
C VAL A 468 -7.56 -27.53 21.95
N THR A 469 -6.95 -26.78 21.03
CA THR A 469 -5.51 -26.80 20.69
C THR A 469 -4.96 -25.38 20.72
N THR A 470 -3.65 -25.18 20.71
CA THR A 470 -3.03 -23.89 20.38
C THR A 470 -3.14 -23.59 18.89
N ALA A 471 -3.05 -22.31 18.49
CA ALA A 471 -3.00 -21.92 17.09
C ALA A 471 -1.64 -22.23 16.42
N PHE A 472 -0.57 -22.31 17.22
CA PHE A 472 0.72 -22.91 16.86
C PHE A 472 0.58 -24.43 16.77
#